data_AF-A6GD55-F1
#
_entry.id   AF-A6GD55-F1
#
_cell.length_a   1.000
_cell.length_b   1.000
_cell.length_c   1.000
_cell.angle_alpha   90.00
_cell.angle_beta   90.00
_cell.angle_gamma   90.00
#
_symmetry.space_group_name_H-M   'P 1'
#
loop_
_entity.id
_entity.type
_entity.pdbx_description
1 polymer ?
#
loop_
_entity_poly.entity_id
_entity_poly.type
_entity_poly.pdbx_seq_one_letter_code
_entity_poly.pdbx_strand_id
1 'polypeptide(L)'
;MACGDDSPGDAGDEVGATDTSDGGNDEVDTSTDGESSSDGSTETESTTDTSEETTETTTEESTDETATEDTTDESTDESTDETTGDTTGDTTDGGAECGDGVVEGDEVCDDGVNDGSYGGCEPDCSALAAYCGDAMVNGPEQCDDQNDDSSDGCLADCLVPQSCLEILDFDDTAATGTYLIGPNDPDSTFAVECDMDTDGGGWTGFAVENTCNGDLDSQLTAVEAAPTEGVDVNCRPFTTDGGGNHTYTWDITFAPGFDEFYLADFVSRAAGGNGGTTEVYPGTYTQSDWSIAHSNCAGACVGDVGFGSADDPGPSATLGETMISNLSCESCDFPYMDNGTPYMVGATSSTFRVGWGESGGQEEGWYPWWSGSVYLR
;
A
#
# COMPACT_ATOMS: atom_id res chain seq x y z
N MET A 1 11.84 -15.71 54.53
CA MET A 1 10.71 -15.27 55.38
C MET A 1 9.44 -15.90 54.84
N ALA A 2 8.79 -16.76 55.64
CA ALA A 2 7.38 -17.13 55.51
C ALA A 2 6.52 -15.93 56.00
N CYS A 3 5.22 -15.74 55.79
CA CYS A 3 4.03 -16.50 55.34
C CYS A 3 3.11 -15.46 54.62
N GLY A 4 1.96 -15.73 53.98
CA GLY A 4 1.04 -16.86 53.93
C GLY A 4 -0.30 -16.39 53.33
N ASP A 5 -1.05 -17.36 52.80
CA ASP A 5 -2.46 -17.35 52.39
C ASP A 5 -3.42 -16.54 53.26
N ASP A 6 -4.51 -16.04 52.65
CA ASP A 6 -5.89 -16.38 53.07
C ASP A 6 -6.95 -15.71 52.17
N SER A 7 -7.70 -16.54 51.44
CA SER A 7 -9.13 -16.35 51.07
C SER A 7 -9.86 -17.53 51.73
N PRO A 8 -11.15 -17.42 52.18
CA PRO A 8 -12.28 -17.16 51.27
C PRO A 8 -13.56 -16.52 51.87
N GLY A 9 -14.44 -16.06 50.96
CA GLY A 9 -15.91 -16.30 50.90
C GLY A 9 -16.86 -15.81 52.00
N ASP A 10 -17.92 -15.11 51.60
CA ASP A 10 -19.29 -15.39 52.09
C ASP A 10 -20.36 -14.83 51.14
N ALA A 11 -21.50 -15.51 51.08
CA ALA A 11 -22.63 -15.31 50.18
C ALA A 11 -23.90 -14.88 50.94
N GLY A 12 -24.80 -14.17 50.24
CA GLY A 12 -26.24 -14.06 50.57
C GLY A 12 -26.64 -12.85 51.39
N ASP A 13 -27.61 -12.05 50.93
CA ASP A 13 -29.04 -12.29 51.20
C ASP A 13 -29.91 -11.22 50.50
N GLU A 14 -31.16 -11.61 50.28
CA GLU A 14 -32.21 -11.06 49.44
C GLU A 14 -33.03 -9.89 50.03
N VAL A 15 -33.89 -9.35 49.14
CA VAL A 15 -35.20 -8.67 49.31
C VAL A 15 -35.35 -7.30 49.99
N GLY A 16 -36.03 -6.40 49.26
CA GLY A 16 -36.78 -5.27 49.82
C GLY A 16 -37.36 -4.31 48.78
N ALA A 17 -38.52 -4.64 48.21
CA ALA A 17 -39.34 -3.75 47.38
C ALA A 17 -40.39 -2.99 48.21
N THR A 18 -40.65 -1.72 47.88
CA THR A 18 -41.90 -0.91 48.01
C THR A 18 -41.62 0.44 47.32
N ASP A 19 -42.20 0.83 46.18
CA ASP A 19 -43.60 1.16 45.81
C ASP A 19 -44.15 2.49 46.37
N THR A 20 -44.96 3.17 45.54
CA THR A 20 -45.79 4.40 45.65
C THR A 20 -45.13 5.73 45.18
N SER A 21 -45.44 6.24 43.96
CA SER A 21 -46.64 7.01 43.48
C SER A 21 -46.61 8.48 43.98
N ASP A 22 -46.97 9.56 43.29
CA ASP A 22 -47.95 9.84 42.22
C ASP A 22 -47.84 11.34 41.81
N GLY A 23 -48.33 11.70 40.61
CA GLY A 23 -48.90 13.01 40.23
C GLY A 23 -47.95 14.15 39.81
N GLY A 24 -48.15 14.90 38.73
CA GLY A 24 -49.26 14.99 37.78
C GLY A 24 -49.12 16.28 36.91
N ASN A 25 -49.57 16.17 35.67
CA ASN A 25 -49.97 17.16 34.63
C ASN A 25 -49.55 18.64 34.70
N ASP A 26 -49.13 19.17 33.54
CA ASP A 26 -49.84 20.30 32.93
C ASP A 26 -49.73 20.26 31.39
N GLU A 27 -50.86 20.37 30.70
CA GLU A 27 -50.96 20.49 29.24
C GLU A 27 -51.35 21.92 28.90
N VAL A 28 -50.71 22.52 27.87
CA VAL A 28 -51.36 23.57 27.07
C VAL A 28 -50.99 23.37 25.60
N ASP A 29 -52.05 23.10 24.85
CA ASP A 29 -52.21 23.06 23.40
C ASP A 29 -52.39 24.49 22.85
N THR A 30 -51.79 24.82 21.70
CA THR A 30 -52.42 25.67 20.68
C THR A 30 -51.77 25.46 19.32
N SER A 31 -52.59 24.98 18.39
CA SER A 31 -52.44 24.96 16.93
C SER A 31 -52.46 26.36 16.29
N THR A 32 -51.85 26.50 15.11
CA THR A 32 -52.35 27.42 14.07
C THR A 32 -51.92 26.94 12.69
N ASP A 33 -52.92 26.71 11.83
CA ASP A 33 -52.83 26.43 10.40
C ASP A 33 -52.40 27.66 9.56
N GLY A 34 -51.83 27.40 8.39
CA GLY A 34 -51.61 28.40 7.34
C GLY A 34 -51.35 27.75 5.97
N GLU A 35 -52.40 27.66 5.15
CA GLU A 35 -52.42 27.11 3.80
C GLU A 35 -51.77 28.00 2.71
N SER A 36 -51.32 27.31 1.65
CA SER A 36 -51.46 27.61 0.20
C SER A 36 -50.62 28.67 -0.55
N SER A 37 -49.98 28.13 -1.61
CA SER A 37 -49.99 28.57 -3.02
C SER A 37 -49.21 29.82 -3.46
N SER A 38 -48.22 29.62 -4.35
CA SER A 38 -48.29 30.10 -5.75
C SER A 38 -47.04 29.76 -6.59
N ASP A 39 -47.30 29.06 -7.70
CA ASP A 39 -46.79 29.20 -9.07
C ASP A 39 -45.67 30.22 -9.39
N GLY A 40 -44.74 29.84 -10.26
CA GLY A 40 -43.69 30.73 -10.75
C GLY A 40 -42.67 30.09 -11.71
N SER A 41 -43.12 29.54 -12.84
CA SER A 41 -42.27 29.20 -14.00
C SER A 41 -42.00 30.44 -14.88
N THR A 42 -40.73 30.68 -15.22
CA THR A 42 -40.23 31.36 -16.46
C THR A 42 -38.72 31.10 -16.52
N GLU A 43 -38.20 30.25 -17.41
CA GLU A 43 -37.82 30.47 -18.83
C GLU A 43 -36.52 31.28 -19.02
N THR A 44 -35.79 30.92 -20.09
CA THR A 44 -34.61 31.54 -20.74
C THR A 44 -33.22 31.35 -20.08
N GLU A 45 -32.11 30.95 -20.73
CA GLU A 45 -31.78 30.78 -22.16
C GLU A 45 -30.86 29.58 -22.45
N SER A 46 -31.04 29.09 -23.67
CA SER A 46 -30.23 28.12 -24.41
C SER A 46 -29.05 28.84 -25.08
N THR A 47 -27.86 28.25 -25.02
CA THR A 47 -26.83 28.44 -26.05
C THR A 47 -26.24 27.10 -26.45
N THR A 48 -26.68 26.63 -27.61
CA THR A 48 -26.03 25.63 -28.45
C THR A 48 -24.68 26.18 -28.91
N ASP A 49 -23.64 25.36 -28.90
CA ASP A 49 -22.65 25.42 -29.97
C ASP A 49 -22.21 24.02 -30.37
N THR A 50 -22.42 23.74 -31.65
CA THR A 50 -22.09 22.52 -32.36
C THR A 50 -21.01 22.91 -33.36
N SER A 51 -19.89 22.21 -33.35
CA SER A 51 -18.98 22.19 -34.49
C SER A 51 -18.35 20.81 -34.62
N GLU A 52 -18.94 20.02 -35.51
CA GLU A 52 -18.26 18.99 -36.29
C GLU A 52 -17.46 19.68 -37.41
N GLU A 53 -16.22 19.25 -37.68
CA GLU A 53 -15.65 19.00 -39.02
C GLU A 53 -14.20 18.48 -38.85
N THR A 54 -13.95 17.22 -39.20
CA THR A 54 -13.34 16.69 -40.45
C THR A 54 -11.80 16.59 -40.43
N THR A 55 -11.36 15.33 -40.42
CA THR A 55 -10.23 14.70 -41.12
C THR A 55 -9.20 15.59 -41.82
N GLU A 56 -7.90 15.34 -41.58
CA GLU A 56 -6.94 14.99 -42.64
C GLU A 56 -5.79 14.10 -42.10
N THR A 57 -5.51 13.06 -42.87
CA THR A 57 -4.36 12.16 -42.78
C THR A 57 -3.19 12.76 -43.56
N THR A 58 -1.96 12.68 -43.06
CA THR A 58 -0.78 12.78 -43.94
C THR A 58 0.35 11.88 -43.44
N THR A 59 0.58 10.85 -44.23
CA THR A 59 1.79 10.01 -44.30
C THR A 59 2.98 10.88 -44.72
N GLU A 60 4.15 10.72 -44.10
CA GLU A 60 5.42 10.93 -44.80
C GLU A 60 6.41 9.79 -44.50
N GLU A 61 7.05 9.35 -45.58
CA GLU A 61 7.96 8.22 -45.74
C GLU A 61 9.34 8.79 -46.09
N SER A 62 10.40 8.14 -45.58
CA SER A 62 11.76 8.02 -46.15
C SER A 62 12.63 9.27 -46.38
N THR A 63 13.88 9.24 -45.90
CA THR A 63 15.05 8.92 -46.77
C THR A 63 16.33 8.76 -45.95
N ASP A 64 16.93 7.59 -46.15
CA ASP A 64 18.35 7.23 -46.07
C ASP A 64 19.20 8.15 -46.97
N GLU A 65 20.40 8.56 -46.54
CA GLU A 65 21.61 8.54 -47.39
C GLU A 65 22.89 8.58 -46.53
N THR A 66 23.73 7.59 -46.82
CA THR A 66 25.13 7.42 -46.43
C THR A 66 26.04 8.13 -47.45
N ALA A 67 27.16 8.71 -47.00
CA ALA A 67 28.29 9.00 -47.90
C ALA A 67 29.64 8.95 -47.16
N THR A 68 30.44 8.04 -47.67
CA THR A 68 31.88 7.75 -47.49
C THR A 68 32.79 8.77 -48.17
N GLU A 69 33.99 9.03 -47.61
CA GLU A 69 35.30 9.25 -48.27
C GLU A 69 36.36 8.96 -47.16
N ASP A 70 37.32 8.03 -47.19
CA ASP A 70 38.31 7.50 -48.14
C ASP A 70 39.40 8.51 -48.58
N THR A 71 40.55 8.47 -47.89
CA THR A 71 41.89 8.72 -48.49
C THR A 71 42.98 8.00 -47.69
N THR A 72 43.68 7.11 -48.39
CA THR A 72 45.02 6.54 -48.13
C THR A 72 46.15 7.58 -48.16
N ASP A 73 47.23 7.41 -47.38
CA ASP A 73 48.62 7.42 -47.90
C ASP A 73 49.65 6.82 -46.91
N GLU A 74 50.65 6.14 -47.45
CA GLU A 74 51.79 5.53 -46.75
C GLU A 74 52.87 6.57 -46.39
N SER A 75 53.64 6.31 -45.32
CA SER A 75 55.08 6.54 -45.33
C SER A 75 55.81 5.78 -44.21
N THR A 76 56.73 4.91 -44.63
CA THR A 76 57.88 4.37 -43.91
C THR A 76 58.84 5.45 -43.40
N ASP A 77 59.46 5.29 -42.22
CA ASP A 77 60.92 5.36 -42.05
C ASP A 77 61.39 4.79 -40.70
N GLU A 78 62.53 4.09 -40.73
CA GLU A 78 63.26 3.59 -39.58
C GLU A 78 64.17 4.68 -38.98
N SER A 79 64.48 4.59 -37.67
CA SER A 79 65.89 4.62 -37.20
C SER A 79 65.99 4.51 -35.67
N THR A 80 66.78 3.52 -35.26
CA THR A 80 67.73 3.44 -34.13
C THR A 80 67.95 4.70 -33.28
N ASP A 81 68.00 4.55 -31.95
CA ASP A 81 69.27 4.72 -31.21
C ASP A 81 69.17 4.19 -29.77
N GLU A 82 70.24 3.53 -29.33
CA GLU A 82 70.44 3.13 -27.95
C GLU A 82 70.98 4.32 -27.15
N THR A 83 70.56 4.50 -25.90
CA THR A 83 71.51 4.97 -24.88
C THR A 83 71.16 4.41 -23.51
N THR A 84 72.16 3.72 -22.99
CA THR A 84 72.35 3.20 -21.65
C THR A 84 72.28 4.29 -20.58
N GLY A 85 71.59 3.98 -19.48
CA GLY A 85 71.49 4.82 -18.29
C GLY A 85 71.29 3.97 -17.04
N ASP A 86 72.37 3.28 -16.67
CA ASP A 86 72.57 2.63 -15.37
C ASP A 86 72.22 3.59 -14.23
N THR A 87 71.15 3.26 -13.50
CA THR A 87 71.03 3.63 -12.09
C THR A 87 70.81 2.36 -11.30
N THR A 88 71.92 1.70 -11.00
CA THR A 88 72.06 0.77 -9.88
C THR A 88 71.74 1.49 -8.57
N GLY A 89 70.46 1.59 -8.28
CA GLY A 89 69.90 1.77 -6.94
C GLY A 89 69.42 0.42 -6.44
N ASP A 90 70.37 -0.39 -5.98
CA ASP A 90 70.12 -1.53 -5.10
C ASP A 90 69.53 -1.00 -3.78
N THR A 91 68.22 -0.87 -3.76
CA THR A 91 67.40 -1.17 -2.60
C THR A 91 66.58 -2.38 -2.98
N THR A 92 67.09 -3.59 -2.69
CA THR A 92 66.20 -4.66 -2.23
C THR A 92 65.61 -4.24 -0.88
N ASP A 93 64.76 -3.23 -0.92
CA ASP A 93 63.68 -3.07 0.02
C ASP A 93 62.49 -3.63 -0.75
N GLY A 94 61.98 -4.78 -0.34
CA GLY A 94 60.69 -5.27 -0.84
C GLY A 94 59.60 -4.36 -0.26
N GLY A 95 59.63 -3.10 -0.68
CA GLY A 95 58.62 -2.12 -0.34
C GLY A 95 57.36 -2.52 -1.08
N ALA A 96 56.29 -2.70 -0.33
CA ALA A 96 54.96 -2.94 -0.88
C ALA A 96 54.68 -1.95 -2.01
N GLU A 97 54.31 -2.47 -3.19
CA GLU A 97 54.04 -1.70 -4.40
C GLU A 97 52.53 -1.64 -4.62
N CYS A 98 51.88 -0.61 -4.06
CA CYS A 98 50.45 -0.39 -4.27
C CYS A 98 50.10 -0.29 -5.76
N GLY A 99 49.18 -1.15 -6.22
CA GLY A 99 48.74 -1.26 -7.61
C GLY A 99 49.16 -2.55 -8.30
N ASP A 100 49.78 -3.50 -7.62
CA ASP A 100 50.20 -4.77 -8.20
C ASP A 100 49.19 -5.92 -7.97
N GLY A 101 48.14 -5.65 -7.20
CA GLY A 101 47.07 -6.58 -6.86
C GLY A 101 47.44 -7.58 -5.77
N VAL A 102 48.49 -7.32 -5.00
CA VAL A 102 48.93 -8.15 -3.87
C VAL A 102 49.09 -7.27 -2.64
N VAL A 103 48.30 -7.56 -1.60
CA VAL A 103 48.42 -6.85 -0.31
C VAL A 103 49.74 -7.21 0.38
N GLU A 104 50.69 -6.27 0.42
CA GLU A 104 52.00 -6.44 1.04
C GLU A 104 52.36 -5.29 1.99
N GLY A 105 53.32 -5.52 2.91
CA GLY A 105 53.80 -4.48 3.82
C GLY A 105 52.72 -3.88 4.74
N ASP A 106 52.50 -2.57 4.62
CA ASP A 106 51.56 -1.77 5.42
C ASP A 106 50.22 -1.52 4.68
N GLU A 107 49.99 -2.16 3.53
CA GLU A 107 48.75 -2.01 2.76
C GLU A 107 47.56 -2.64 3.47
N VAL A 108 46.42 -1.96 3.42
CA VAL A 108 45.15 -2.49 3.91
C VAL A 108 44.46 -3.32 2.84
N CYS A 109 44.58 -2.91 1.58
CA CYS A 109 44.03 -3.60 0.42
C CYS A 109 44.80 -3.19 -0.85
N ASP A 110 44.75 -4.03 -1.89
CA ASP A 110 45.25 -3.73 -3.23
C ASP A 110 44.43 -4.56 -4.23
N ASP A 111 43.58 -3.90 -5.02
CA ASP A 111 42.75 -4.53 -6.05
C ASP A 111 43.39 -4.46 -7.46
N GLY A 112 44.62 -3.94 -7.54
CA GLY A 112 45.40 -3.72 -8.77
C GLY A 112 44.95 -2.50 -9.59
N VAL A 113 43.81 -1.89 -9.29
CA VAL A 113 43.31 -0.68 -9.94
C VAL A 113 43.50 0.53 -9.03
N ASN A 114 43.14 0.38 -7.75
CA ASN A 114 43.25 1.36 -6.67
C ASN A 114 42.78 2.75 -7.12
N ASP A 115 41.57 2.83 -7.67
CA ASP A 115 41.00 4.08 -8.19
C ASP A 115 40.07 4.78 -7.18
N GLY A 116 39.94 4.23 -5.97
CA GLY A 116 38.99 4.70 -4.95
C GLY A 116 37.53 4.42 -5.31
N SER A 117 37.27 3.49 -6.25
CA SER A 117 35.90 3.08 -6.57
C SER A 117 35.24 2.34 -5.40
N TYR A 118 33.91 2.41 -5.36
CA TYR A 118 33.12 1.82 -4.29
C TYR A 118 33.33 0.30 -4.18
N GLY A 119 33.62 -0.18 -2.97
CA GLY A 119 34.01 -1.57 -2.70
C GLY A 119 35.45 -1.92 -3.10
N GLY A 120 36.20 -0.96 -3.63
CA GLY A 120 37.61 -1.11 -4.04
C GLY A 120 38.59 -0.50 -3.04
N CYS A 121 39.79 -0.22 -3.53
CA CYS A 121 40.88 0.33 -2.74
C CYS A 121 41.14 1.81 -3.01
N GLU A 122 41.48 2.56 -1.95
CA GLU A 122 41.96 3.93 -2.10
C GLU A 122 43.26 3.97 -2.92
N PRO A 123 43.55 5.05 -3.67
CA PRO A 123 44.72 5.14 -4.55
C PRO A 123 46.10 5.02 -3.88
N ASP A 124 46.15 5.05 -2.55
CA ASP A 124 47.37 4.87 -1.78
C ASP A 124 47.40 3.54 -0.99
N CYS A 125 46.44 2.64 -1.23
CA CYS A 125 46.30 1.34 -0.56
C CYS A 125 46.22 1.41 0.99
N SER A 126 46.02 2.62 1.54
CA SER A 126 46.04 2.85 2.98
C SER A 126 44.73 2.51 3.67
N ALA A 127 43.65 2.36 2.89
CA ALA A 127 42.31 1.99 3.34
C ALA A 127 41.51 1.41 2.17
N LEU A 128 40.40 0.73 2.51
CA LEU A 128 39.31 0.49 1.57
C LEU A 128 38.65 1.83 1.23
N ALA A 129 38.21 1.98 -0.01
CA ALA A 129 37.30 3.05 -0.39
C ALA A 129 35.92 2.82 0.26
N ALA A 130 35.03 3.81 0.13
CA ALA A 130 33.59 3.69 0.42
C ALA A 130 33.03 2.28 0.12
N TYR A 131 32.44 1.58 1.10
CA TYR A 131 31.93 0.22 0.93
C TYR A 131 30.90 -0.18 2.00
N CYS A 132 29.97 -1.05 1.59
CA CYS A 132 28.91 -1.58 2.44
C CYS A 132 29.45 -2.46 3.58
N GLY A 133 29.05 -2.15 4.83
CA GLY A 133 29.38 -2.90 6.04
C GLY A 133 30.48 -2.24 6.89
N ASP A 134 30.76 -0.95 6.70
CA ASP A 134 31.77 -0.16 7.40
C ASP A 134 31.21 0.76 8.50
N ALA A 135 29.89 0.68 8.74
CA ALA A 135 29.11 1.51 9.66
C ALA A 135 28.93 2.97 9.23
N MET A 136 29.26 3.34 7.99
CA MET A 136 29.18 4.70 7.50
C MET A 136 28.47 4.77 6.16
N VAL A 137 27.25 5.31 6.12
CA VAL A 137 26.55 5.57 4.85
C VAL A 137 27.36 6.51 3.96
N ASN A 138 27.90 5.97 2.87
CA ASN A 138 28.78 6.67 1.95
C ASN A 138 28.60 6.22 0.49
N GLY A 139 29.03 7.05 -0.46
CA GLY A 139 28.89 6.74 -1.89
C GLY A 139 27.42 6.48 -2.33
N PRO A 140 27.09 5.31 -2.90
CA PRO A 140 25.76 4.92 -3.34
C PRO A 140 24.87 4.28 -2.26
N GLU A 141 25.35 4.09 -1.03
CA GLU A 141 24.62 3.44 0.06
C GLU A 141 23.37 4.23 0.48
N GLN A 142 22.29 3.52 0.80
CA GLN A 142 21.11 4.06 1.45
C GLN A 142 21.12 3.81 2.96
N CYS A 143 21.83 2.77 3.40
CA CYS A 143 21.95 2.33 4.78
C CYS A 143 23.30 1.61 4.97
N ASP A 144 23.74 1.47 6.23
CA ASP A 144 24.82 0.55 6.62
C ASP A 144 24.63 0.20 8.10
N ASP A 145 24.28 -1.06 8.35
CA ASP A 145 23.96 -1.61 9.67
C ASP A 145 25.01 -2.61 10.18
N GLN A 146 26.13 -2.75 9.45
CA GLN A 146 27.24 -3.67 9.71
C GLN A 146 26.86 -5.16 9.78
N ASN A 147 25.78 -5.60 9.12
CA ASN A 147 25.43 -7.01 9.07
C ASN A 147 24.78 -7.41 7.73
N ASP A 148 24.46 -8.70 7.56
CA ASP A 148 23.88 -9.24 6.31
C ASP A 148 22.40 -9.66 6.50
N ASP A 149 21.74 -9.24 7.59
CA ASP A 149 20.36 -9.60 7.93
C ASP A 149 19.36 -8.73 7.15
N SER A 150 18.80 -9.26 6.07
CA SER A 150 17.84 -8.53 5.23
C SER A 150 16.51 -8.18 5.91
N SER A 151 16.30 -8.52 7.19
CA SER A 151 15.07 -8.24 7.94
C SER A 151 15.03 -6.91 8.69
N ASP A 152 16.16 -6.23 8.85
CA ASP A 152 16.26 -4.98 9.61
C ASP A 152 16.26 -3.71 8.73
N GLY A 153 15.94 -3.86 7.45
CA GLY A 153 15.73 -2.75 6.52
C GLY A 153 16.99 -2.25 5.86
N CYS A 154 18.12 -2.95 6.03
CA CYS A 154 19.30 -2.78 5.20
C CYS A 154 19.68 -4.10 4.54
N LEU A 155 19.61 -4.17 3.21
CA LEU A 155 20.09 -5.34 2.47
C LEU A 155 21.62 -5.38 2.48
N ALA A 156 22.22 -6.54 2.23
CA ALA A 156 23.69 -6.69 2.22
C ALA A 156 24.38 -5.98 1.02
N ASP A 157 23.61 -5.35 0.12
CA ASP A 157 24.11 -4.40 -0.89
C ASP A 157 23.95 -2.93 -0.46
N CYS A 158 23.58 -2.68 0.80
CA CYS A 158 23.35 -1.38 1.43
C CYS A 158 22.23 -0.56 0.77
N LEU A 159 21.23 -1.24 0.22
CA LEU A 159 19.98 -0.64 -0.21
C LEU A 159 18.87 -0.92 0.80
N VAL A 160 17.94 0.04 0.94
CA VAL A 160 16.73 -0.14 1.74
C VAL A 160 15.65 -0.74 0.84
N PRO A 161 15.09 -1.92 1.17
CA PRO A 161 14.08 -2.55 0.33
C PRO A 161 12.77 -1.75 0.39
N GLN A 162 12.14 -1.54 -0.75
CA GLN A 162 10.87 -0.82 -0.86
C GLN A 162 9.65 -1.73 -0.63
N SER A 163 9.81 -3.05 -0.78
CA SER A 163 8.75 -4.04 -0.62
C SER A 163 9.32 -5.40 -0.23
N CYS A 164 8.44 -6.31 0.21
CA CYS A 164 8.82 -7.71 0.47
C CYS A 164 9.27 -8.44 -0.81
N LEU A 165 8.81 -8.00 -1.99
CA LEU A 165 9.26 -8.58 -3.26
C LEU A 165 10.73 -8.27 -3.53
N GLU A 166 11.18 -7.04 -3.27
CA GLU A 166 12.59 -6.69 -3.42
C GLU A 166 13.50 -7.49 -2.48
N ILE A 167 13.03 -7.77 -1.26
CA ILE A 167 13.74 -8.62 -0.30
C ILE A 167 13.86 -10.05 -0.83
N LEU A 168 12.77 -10.62 -1.35
CA LEU A 168 12.77 -11.99 -1.88
C LEU A 168 13.59 -12.11 -3.18
N ASP A 169 13.60 -11.08 -4.01
CA ASP A 169 14.43 -11.01 -5.21
C ASP A 169 15.93 -10.91 -4.86
N PHE A 170 16.25 -10.28 -3.73
CA PHE A 170 17.61 -10.19 -3.20
C PHE A 170 18.07 -11.50 -2.53
N ASP A 171 17.24 -12.08 -1.65
CA ASP A 171 17.48 -13.35 -0.96
C ASP A 171 16.31 -14.32 -1.20
N ASP A 172 16.51 -15.25 -2.13
CA ASP A 172 15.52 -16.29 -2.49
C ASP A 172 15.25 -17.31 -1.36
N THR A 173 15.97 -17.20 -0.23
CA THR A 173 15.78 -18.00 0.97
C THR A 173 15.07 -17.26 2.10
N ALA A 174 14.70 -15.99 1.89
CA ALA A 174 13.91 -15.20 2.84
C ALA A 174 12.63 -15.94 3.23
N ALA A 175 12.34 -15.97 4.54
CA ALA A 175 11.20 -16.68 5.09
C ALA A 175 10.07 -15.72 5.45
N THR A 176 8.83 -16.20 5.47
CA THR A 176 7.68 -15.43 5.98
C THR A 176 7.95 -14.90 7.39
N GLY A 177 7.71 -13.61 7.61
CA GLY A 177 7.99 -12.93 8.88
C GLY A 177 7.90 -11.42 8.82
N THR A 178 8.33 -10.75 9.88
CA THR A 178 8.36 -9.28 9.95
C THR A 178 9.66 -8.75 9.36
N TYR A 179 9.56 -7.73 8.50
CA TYR A 179 10.69 -7.05 7.86
C TYR A 179 10.53 -5.54 7.96
N LEU A 180 11.64 -4.78 7.94
CA LEU A 180 11.62 -3.33 7.76
C LEU A 180 11.75 -2.98 6.27
N ILE A 181 10.87 -2.09 5.78
CA ILE A 181 10.92 -1.58 4.39
C ILE A 181 10.84 -0.04 4.37
N GLY A 182 11.36 0.58 3.31
CA GLY A 182 11.35 2.02 3.06
C GLY A 182 10.79 2.42 1.68
N PRO A 183 9.49 2.22 1.40
CA PRO A 183 8.90 2.48 0.09
C PRO A 183 8.91 3.94 -0.38
N ASN A 184 8.87 4.90 0.54
CA ASN A 184 8.81 6.34 0.20
C ASN A 184 10.12 7.09 0.51
N ASP A 185 10.84 6.65 1.53
CA ASP A 185 12.05 7.29 2.03
C ASP A 185 12.94 6.24 2.70
N PRO A 186 14.18 6.01 2.23
CA PRO A 186 15.10 5.07 2.85
C PRO A 186 15.47 5.45 4.30
N ASP A 187 15.34 6.73 4.67
CA ASP A 187 15.61 7.20 6.04
C ASP A 187 14.43 6.91 7.01
N SER A 188 13.28 6.46 6.49
CA SER A 188 12.05 6.25 7.27
C SER A 188 11.46 4.87 7.01
N THR A 189 12.10 3.84 7.58
CA THR A 189 11.60 2.46 7.52
C THR A 189 10.49 2.18 8.53
N PHE A 190 9.63 1.22 8.18
CA PHE A 190 8.59 0.70 9.08
C PHE A 190 8.43 -0.80 8.91
N ALA A 191 7.87 -1.45 9.93
CA ALA A 191 7.71 -2.89 9.97
C ALA A 191 6.46 -3.33 9.19
N VAL A 192 6.65 -4.33 8.34
CA VAL A 192 5.59 -5.01 7.58
C VAL A 192 5.67 -6.51 7.81
N GLU A 193 4.55 -7.19 7.60
CA GLU A 193 4.52 -8.65 7.55
C GLU A 193 4.75 -9.09 6.10
N CYS A 194 5.85 -9.76 5.83
CA CYS A 194 6.13 -10.35 4.54
C CYS A 194 5.67 -11.80 4.49
N ASP A 195 4.85 -12.14 3.50
CA ASP A 195 4.57 -13.53 3.13
C ASP A 195 5.44 -13.93 1.94
N MET A 196 6.41 -14.80 2.21
CA MET A 196 7.38 -15.30 1.24
C MET A 196 7.00 -16.69 0.68
N ASP A 197 5.86 -17.25 1.09
CA ASP A 197 5.47 -18.62 0.77
C ASP A 197 4.27 -18.70 -0.20
N THR A 198 3.25 -17.86 -0.02
CA THR A 198 2.02 -17.91 -0.81
C THR A 198 2.27 -17.50 -2.25
N ASP A 199 1.86 -18.33 -3.21
CA ASP A 199 1.96 -18.05 -4.64
C ASP A 199 3.34 -17.52 -5.11
N GLY A 200 4.42 -18.02 -4.52
CA GLY A 200 5.79 -17.62 -4.86
C GLY A 200 6.37 -16.47 -4.03
N GLY A 201 5.64 -15.94 -3.06
CA GLY A 201 6.16 -15.00 -2.06
C GLY A 201 6.28 -13.55 -2.53
N GLY A 202 6.93 -12.72 -1.71
CA GLY A 202 7.16 -11.31 -1.99
C GLY A 202 5.98 -10.40 -1.62
N TRP A 203 5.04 -10.91 -0.83
CA TRP A 203 3.82 -10.19 -0.48
C TRP A 203 4.06 -9.24 0.69
N THR A 204 3.75 -7.97 0.50
CA THR A 204 3.84 -6.92 1.52
C THR A 204 2.50 -6.76 2.23
N GLY A 205 2.43 -7.26 3.46
CA GLY A 205 1.24 -7.27 4.30
C GLY A 205 1.14 -6.07 5.23
N PHE A 206 -0.06 -5.50 5.31
CA PHE A 206 -0.40 -4.51 6.32
C PHE A 206 -1.75 -4.85 6.96
N ALA A 207 -1.78 -4.82 8.29
CA ALA A 207 -3.02 -4.75 9.03
C ALA A 207 -3.53 -3.32 8.93
N VAL A 208 -4.73 -3.12 8.39
CA VAL A 208 -5.17 -1.77 8.05
C VAL A 208 -5.44 -0.92 9.32
N GLU A 209 -5.47 -1.53 10.52
CA GLU A 209 -5.52 -0.83 11.82
C GLU A 209 -4.25 -0.01 12.09
N ASN A 210 -3.17 -0.28 11.33
CA ASN A 210 -1.94 0.49 11.33
C ASN A 210 -1.99 1.74 10.44
N THR A 211 -3.02 1.95 9.62
CA THR A 211 -3.13 3.14 8.73
C THR A 211 -3.19 4.47 9.49
N CYS A 212 -3.53 4.44 10.79
CA CYS A 212 -3.49 5.59 11.69
C CYS A 212 -2.07 6.02 12.11
N ASN A 213 -1.05 5.16 11.94
CA ASN A 213 0.30 5.39 12.45
C ASN A 213 1.21 6.13 11.47
N GLY A 214 0.63 6.84 10.49
CA GLY A 214 1.38 7.51 9.42
C GLY A 214 1.71 6.59 8.25
N ASP A 215 1.22 5.36 8.29
CA ASP A 215 1.40 4.37 7.24
C ASP A 215 0.36 4.59 6.12
N LEU A 216 0.84 4.71 4.87
CA LEU A 216 0.09 4.47 3.62
C LEU A 216 -0.99 5.49 3.18
N ASP A 217 -0.88 6.76 3.57
CA ASP A 217 -1.66 7.91 3.05
C ASP A 217 -3.13 7.57 2.69
N SER A 218 -3.88 7.13 3.71
CA SER A 218 -5.26 6.65 3.51
C SER A 218 -6.31 7.78 3.48
N GLN A 219 -7.35 7.61 2.67
CA GLN A 219 -8.40 8.62 2.48
C GLN A 219 -9.81 8.02 2.32
N LEU A 220 -10.75 8.47 3.15
CA LEU A 220 -12.19 8.24 2.95
C LEU A 220 -12.77 9.26 1.98
N THR A 221 -13.49 8.78 0.98
CA THR A 221 -14.25 9.61 0.04
C THR A 221 -15.70 9.17 -0.01
N ALA A 222 -16.61 10.11 0.24
CA ALA A 222 -18.04 9.93 0.03
C ALA A 222 -18.38 10.19 -1.44
N VAL A 223 -18.68 9.14 -2.20
CA VAL A 223 -19.17 9.26 -3.59
C VAL A 223 -20.64 9.67 -3.57
N GLU A 224 -21.44 8.97 -2.76
CA GLU A 224 -22.80 9.31 -2.40
C GLU A 224 -22.89 9.33 -0.87
N ALA A 225 -22.92 10.54 -0.30
CA ALA A 225 -22.81 10.74 1.15
C ALA A 225 -24.07 10.32 1.91
N ALA A 226 -23.85 9.64 3.04
CA ALA A 226 -24.87 9.32 4.02
C ALA A 226 -25.00 10.44 5.06
N PRO A 227 -26.12 10.52 5.81
CA PRO A 227 -26.27 11.51 6.88
C PRO A 227 -25.26 11.36 8.04
N THR A 228 -24.75 10.15 8.26
CA THR A 228 -23.71 9.87 9.27
C THR A 228 -22.62 9.00 8.64
N GLU A 229 -21.38 9.42 8.83
CA GLU A 229 -20.18 8.76 8.31
C GLU A 229 -19.04 8.98 9.30
N GLY A 230 -18.03 8.10 9.27
CA GLY A 230 -16.90 8.29 10.15
C GLY A 230 -15.74 7.34 9.90
N VAL A 231 -14.69 7.63 10.66
CA VAL A 231 -13.53 6.79 10.81
C VAL A 231 -13.39 6.55 12.31
N ASP A 232 -13.24 5.29 12.71
CA ASP A 232 -13.12 4.96 14.13
C ASP A 232 -11.73 5.28 14.70
N VAL A 233 -11.51 4.97 15.99
CA VAL A 233 -10.24 5.25 16.67
C VAL A 233 -9.04 4.47 16.12
N ASN A 234 -9.29 3.43 15.32
CA ASN A 234 -8.29 2.59 14.67
C ASN A 234 -8.18 2.88 13.16
N CYS A 235 -8.63 4.04 12.71
CA CYS A 235 -8.67 4.42 11.29
C CYS A 235 -9.50 3.51 10.40
N ARG A 236 -10.45 2.76 10.96
CA ARG A 236 -11.36 1.95 10.14
C ARG A 236 -12.50 2.83 9.65
N PRO A 237 -12.69 2.95 8.33
CA PRO A 237 -13.86 3.64 7.83
C PRO A 237 -15.10 2.84 8.18
N PHE A 238 -16.18 3.54 8.50
CA PHE A 238 -17.48 2.93 8.67
C PHE A 238 -18.56 3.85 8.15
N THR A 239 -19.67 3.24 7.74
CA THR A 239 -20.90 3.96 7.44
C THR A 239 -21.96 3.52 8.42
N THR A 240 -22.80 4.48 8.82
CA THR A 240 -24.07 4.23 9.50
C THR A 240 -25.02 5.24 8.90
N ASP A 241 -25.97 4.86 8.09
CA ASP A 241 -26.91 5.84 7.57
C ASP A 241 -28.06 6.09 8.58
N GLY A 242 -28.82 7.16 8.33
CA GLY A 242 -30.12 7.41 8.95
C GLY A 242 -31.25 7.18 7.94
N GLY A 243 -30.97 6.44 6.86
CA GLY A 243 -31.76 6.25 5.65
C GLY A 243 -31.18 6.94 4.40
N GLY A 244 -31.25 6.25 3.25
CA GLY A 244 -30.81 6.72 1.94
C GLY A 244 -29.86 5.74 1.26
N ASN A 245 -29.59 5.95 -0.04
CA ASN A 245 -28.49 5.26 -0.70
C ASN A 245 -27.17 5.92 -0.32
N HIS A 246 -26.11 5.13 -0.24
CA HIS A 246 -24.78 5.66 -0.02
C HIS A 246 -23.70 4.79 -0.66
N THR A 247 -22.61 5.44 -1.09
CA THR A 247 -21.44 4.81 -1.70
C THR A 247 -20.19 5.53 -1.21
N TYR A 248 -19.19 4.77 -0.78
CA TYR A 248 -17.92 5.27 -0.28
C TYR A 248 -16.76 4.50 -0.89
N THR A 249 -15.61 5.18 -0.93
CA THR A 249 -14.33 4.57 -1.21
C THR A 249 -13.33 4.91 -0.12
N TRP A 250 -12.43 3.98 0.17
CA TRP A 250 -11.28 4.15 1.03
C TRP A 250 -10.04 3.82 0.22
N ASP A 251 -9.23 4.83 -0.05
CA ASP A 251 -8.04 4.74 -0.87
C ASP A 251 -6.82 4.66 0.03
N ILE A 252 -5.87 3.81 -0.33
CA ILE A 252 -4.60 3.62 0.37
C ILE A 252 -3.49 3.63 -0.68
N THR A 253 -2.49 4.49 -0.50
CA THR A 253 -1.44 4.71 -1.50
C THR A 253 -0.19 3.89 -1.19
N PHE A 254 0.34 3.21 -2.19
CA PHE A 254 1.55 2.39 -2.12
C PHE A 254 2.49 2.74 -3.28
N ALA A 255 3.69 3.24 -2.97
CA ALA A 255 4.80 3.32 -3.91
C ALA A 255 5.77 2.17 -3.59
N PRO A 256 6.36 1.46 -4.59
CA PRO A 256 6.34 1.76 -6.02
C PRO A 256 5.02 1.41 -6.76
N GLY A 257 4.13 0.66 -6.13
CA GLY A 257 2.84 0.20 -6.67
C GLY A 257 2.62 -1.27 -6.36
N PHE A 258 1.53 -1.84 -6.87
CA PHE A 258 1.19 -3.26 -6.79
C PHE A 258 0.45 -3.71 -8.06
N ASP A 259 0.63 -4.97 -8.45
CA ASP A 259 -0.03 -5.61 -9.58
C ASP A 259 -1.06 -6.66 -9.14
N GLU A 260 -1.02 -7.07 -7.89
CA GLU A 260 -1.93 -8.06 -7.32
C GLU A 260 -2.08 -7.91 -5.82
N PHE A 261 -3.16 -8.45 -5.29
CA PHE A 261 -3.43 -8.44 -3.85
C PHE A 261 -4.12 -9.72 -3.40
N TYR A 262 -4.01 -10.04 -2.13
CA TYR A 262 -4.91 -11.00 -1.50
C TYR A 262 -5.32 -10.57 -0.10
N LEU A 263 -6.38 -11.19 0.40
CA LEU A 263 -6.93 -10.92 1.72
C LEU A 263 -6.62 -12.09 2.67
N ALA A 264 -6.13 -11.77 3.87
CA ALA A 264 -5.74 -12.73 4.91
C ALA A 264 -6.53 -12.53 6.20
N ASP A 265 -7.24 -13.56 6.64
CA ASP A 265 -8.13 -13.54 7.80
C ASP A 265 -9.05 -12.32 7.82
N PHE A 266 -9.45 -11.90 6.62
CA PHE A 266 -10.16 -10.65 6.39
C PHE A 266 -11.63 -10.80 6.74
N VAL A 267 -12.12 -9.87 7.55
CA VAL A 267 -13.49 -9.92 8.09
C VAL A 267 -14.14 -8.56 7.89
N SER A 268 -15.29 -8.53 7.22
CA SER A 268 -16.17 -7.36 7.17
C SER A 268 -17.24 -7.46 8.26
N ARG A 269 -17.78 -6.34 8.72
CA ARG A 269 -18.82 -6.34 9.76
C ARG A 269 -20.03 -5.52 9.35
N ALA A 270 -21.21 -6.12 9.52
CA ALA A 270 -22.48 -5.42 9.45
C ALA A 270 -22.68 -4.54 10.68
N ALA A 271 -23.21 -3.34 10.45
CA ALA A 271 -23.47 -2.32 11.46
C ALA A 271 -24.85 -1.70 11.32
N GLY A 272 -25.87 -2.56 11.24
CA GLY A 272 -27.27 -2.17 11.35
C GLY A 272 -27.65 -1.70 12.75
N GLY A 273 -28.62 -0.80 12.81
CA GLY A 273 -29.19 -0.22 14.01
C GLY A 273 -30.70 -0.08 13.91
N ASN A 274 -31.35 0.17 15.05
CA ASN A 274 -32.80 0.40 15.17
C ASN A 274 -33.69 -0.65 14.46
N GLY A 275 -33.24 -1.91 14.42
CA GLY A 275 -33.96 -3.02 13.79
C GLY A 275 -33.81 -3.12 12.27
N GLY A 276 -32.96 -2.30 11.66
CA GLY A 276 -32.47 -2.45 10.29
C GLY A 276 -31.42 -3.56 10.18
N THR A 277 -31.16 -4.01 8.96
CA THR A 277 -30.23 -5.12 8.70
C THR A 277 -29.35 -4.81 7.52
N THR A 278 -28.04 -4.99 7.67
CA THR A 278 -27.10 -4.83 6.58
C THR A 278 -27.16 -6.05 5.65
N GLU A 279 -27.21 -5.82 4.33
CA GLU A 279 -27.56 -6.86 3.36
C GLU A 279 -26.65 -6.97 2.14
N VAL A 280 -26.22 -8.20 1.86
CA VAL A 280 -25.55 -8.59 0.61
C VAL A 280 -26.25 -9.82 0.06
N TYR A 281 -26.88 -9.68 -1.10
CA TYR A 281 -27.60 -10.76 -1.77
C TYR A 281 -26.90 -11.12 -3.09
N PRO A 282 -26.08 -12.20 -3.10
CA PRO A 282 -25.44 -12.68 -4.32
C PRO A 282 -26.45 -12.85 -5.46
N GLY A 283 -26.11 -12.32 -6.64
CA GLY A 283 -26.96 -12.37 -7.85
C GLY A 283 -28.09 -11.33 -7.91
N THR A 284 -28.29 -10.53 -6.86
CA THR A 284 -29.16 -9.33 -6.92
C THR A 284 -28.35 -8.12 -7.34
N TYR A 285 -27.20 -7.94 -6.70
CA TYR A 285 -26.26 -6.87 -6.98
C TYR A 285 -24.85 -7.36 -6.65
N THR A 286 -23.91 -6.90 -7.46
CA THR A 286 -22.48 -7.10 -7.29
C THR A 286 -21.83 -5.80 -7.74
N GLN A 287 -20.97 -5.23 -6.92
CA GLN A 287 -20.29 -3.99 -7.28
C GLN A 287 -19.42 -4.21 -8.51
N SER A 288 -19.54 -3.31 -9.49
CA SER A 288 -18.75 -3.37 -10.75
C SER A 288 -18.25 -2.00 -11.20
N ASP A 289 -18.54 -0.97 -10.42
CA ASP A 289 -18.20 0.42 -10.68
C ASP A 289 -17.92 1.09 -9.33
N TRP A 290 -16.83 1.85 -9.22
CA TRP A 290 -16.50 2.54 -7.96
C TRP A 290 -17.48 3.66 -7.61
N SER A 291 -18.25 4.15 -8.59
CA SER A 291 -19.22 5.23 -8.38
C SER A 291 -20.54 4.79 -7.76
N ILE A 292 -20.79 3.48 -7.67
CA ILE A 292 -22.01 2.91 -7.12
C ILE A 292 -21.69 1.57 -6.45
N ALA A 293 -21.95 1.46 -5.15
CA ALA A 293 -21.72 0.23 -4.38
C ALA A 293 -23.01 -0.42 -3.85
N HIS A 294 -24.16 -0.04 -4.42
CA HIS A 294 -25.46 -0.56 -4.04
C HIS A 294 -26.38 -0.75 -5.25
N SER A 295 -27.50 -1.44 -5.05
CA SER A 295 -28.54 -1.54 -6.07
C SER A 295 -29.33 -0.24 -6.21
N ASN A 296 -29.69 0.18 -7.44
CA ASN A 296 -30.60 1.31 -7.65
C ASN A 296 -32.04 0.84 -7.42
N CYS A 297 -32.55 0.90 -6.19
CA CYS A 297 -33.69 0.07 -5.85
C CYS A 297 -35.09 0.62 -6.24
N ALA A 298 -35.84 -0.27 -6.90
CA ALA A 298 -37.31 -0.38 -6.90
C ALA A 298 -37.72 -1.83 -6.48
N GLY A 299 -36.96 -2.41 -5.53
CA GLY A 299 -36.96 -3.84 -5.18
C GLY A 299 -36.14 -4.14 -3.93
N ALA A 300 -35.29 -5.18 -3.95
CA ALA A 300 -34.35 -5.48 -2.85
C ALA A 300 -33.19 -4.47 -2.86
N CYS A 301 -33.23 -3.54 -1.90
CA CYS A 301 -32.16 -2.59 -1.67
C CYS A 301 -31.05 -3.34 -0.93
N VAL A 302 -29.87 -3.43 -1.53
CA VAL A 302 -28.74 -4.22 -1.01
C VAL A 302 -27.43 -3.50 -1.34
N GLY A 303 -26.41 -3.78 -0.56
CA GLY A 303 -25.05 -3.30 -0.73
C GLY A 303 -24.08 -4.38 -1.21
N ASP A 304 -22.82 -3.97 -1.34
CA ASP A 304 -21.67 -4.85 -1.52
C ASP A 304 -20.39 -4.18 -0.98
N VAL A 305 -19.34 -4.97 -0.81
CA VAL A 305 -18.00 -4.51 -0.41
C VAL A 305 -17.00 -5.02 -1.47
N GLY A 306 -16.30 -4.11 -2.13
CA GLY A 306 -15.36 -4.38 -3.21
C GLY A 306 -13.93 -3.95 -2.90
N PHE A 307 -12.98 -4.65 -3.52
CA PHE A 307 -11.53 -4.44 -3.39
C PHE A 307 -10.88 -4.42 -4.76
N GLY A 308 -9.87 -3.56 -4.96
CA GLY A 308 -9.10 -3.54 -6.20
C GLY A 308 -8.27 -2.28 -6.36
N SER A 309 -7.89 -2.01 -7.59
CA SER A 309 -7.20 -0.77 -7.97
C SER A 309 -8.17 0.40 -8.11
N ALA A 310 -7.78 1.57 -7.61
CA ALA A 310 -8.51 2.82 -7.85
C ALA A 310 -8.50 3.26 -9.31
N ASP A 311 -7.53 2.78 -10.10
CA ASP A 311 -7.34 3.11 -11.51
C ASP A 311 -8.24 2.27 -12.43
N ASP A 312 -8.75 1.14 -11.94
CA ASP A 312 -9.68 0.29 -12.66
C ASP A 312 -11.13 0.83 -12.59
N PRO A 313 -12.01 0.51 -13.56
CA PRO A 313 -13.40 0.97 -13.55
C PRO A 313 -14.21 0.54 -12.31
N GLY A 314 -13.83 -0.57 -11.66
CA GLY A 314 -14.51 -1.14 -10.51
C GLY A 314 -13.65 -2.17 -9.79
N PRO A 315 -14.19 -2.84 -8.77
CA PRO A 315 -13.43 -3.81 -7.97
C PRO A 315 -13.00 -5.05 -8.76
N SER A 316 -11.82 -5.57 -8.42
CA SER A 316 -11.31 -6.87 -8.89
C SER A 316 -11.94 -8.04 -8.12
N ALA A 317 -12.41 -7.78 -6.89
CA ALA A 317 -13.04 -8.77 -6.02
C ALA A 317 -14.14 -8.13 -5.19
N THR A 318 -15.25 -8.84 -4.98
CA THR A 318 -16.36 -8.35 -4.15
C THR A 318 -16.85 -9.40 -3.15
N LEU A 319 -17.38 -8.95 -2.02
CA LEU A 319 -17.98 -9.85 -1.03
C LEU A 319 -19.18 -10.60 -1.62
N GLY A 320 -20.01 -9.91 -2.43
CA GLY A 320 -21.15 -10.49 -3.11
C GLY A 320 -20.80 -11.66 -4.04
N GLU A 321 -19.61 -11.66 -4.67
CA GLU A 321 -19.15 -12.76 -5.53
C GLU A 321 -18.64 -13.98 -4.75
N THR A 322 -18.04 -13.76 -3.59
CA THR A 322 -17.48 -14.85 -2.77
C THR A 322 -18.53 -15.57 -1.91
N MET A 323 -19.71 -14.96 -1.75
CA MET A 323 -20.78 -15.51 -0.93
C MET A 323 -21.66 -16.54 -1.65
N ILE A 324 -21.98 -17.60 -0.91
CA ILE A 324 -22.83 -18.72 -1.41
C ILE A 324 -24.31 -18.58 -1.00
N SER A 325 -24.64 -17.62 -0.14
CA SER A 325 -26.00 -17.39 0.35
C SER A 325 -26.22 -15.92 0.70
N ASN A 326 -27.47 -15.49 0.61
CA ASN A 326 -27.89 -14.17 1.05
C ASN A 326 -27.51 -13.91 2.51
N LEU A 327 -27.06 -12.69 2.76
CA LEU A 327 -26.75 -12.19 4.06
C LEU A 327 -27.67 -11.05 4.46
N SER A 328 -28.20 -11.11 5.69
CA SER A 328 -28.97 -10.04 6.33
C SER A 328 -28.81 -10.17 7.84
N CYS A 329 -28.21 -9.17 8.49
CA CYS A 329 -28.14 -9.13 9.95
C CYS A 329 -27.93 -7.70 10.49
N GLU A 330 -28.34 -7.47 11.73
CA GLU A 330 -28.18 -6.18 12.41
C GLU A 330 -26.72 -5.97 12.86
N SER A 331 -26.09 -6.99 13.44
CA SER A 331 -24.66 -6.92 13.81
C SER A 331 -24.05 -8.31 13.75
N CYS A 332 -23.25 -8.57 12.73
CA CYS A 332 -22.45 -9.78 12.65
C CYS A 332 -21.22 -9.62 11.76
N ASP A 333 -20.27 -10.53 11.96
CA ASP A 333 -18.95 -10.51 11.33
C ASP A 333 -18.91 -11.57 10.22
N PHE A 334 -18.30 -11.22 9.08
CA PHE A 334 -18.24 -12.07 7.89
C PHE A 334 -16.82 -12.27 7.44
N PRO A 335 -16.27 -13.49 7.56
CA PRO A 335 -14.99 -13.80 6.98
C PRO A 335 -15.09 -13.84 5.46
N TYR A 336 -14.06 -13.33 4.79
CA TYR A 336 -13.90 -13.45 3.36
C TYR A 336 -13.57 -14.91 2.99
N MET A 337 -14.27 -15.47 1.99
CA MET A 337 -14.21 -16.92 1.72
C MET A 337 -12.96 -17.34 0.94
N ASP A 338 -12.38 -16.44 0.16
CA ASP A 338 -11.22 -16.68 -0.71
C ASP A 338 -9.91 -16.27 -0.04
N ASN A 339 -9.77 -16.61 1.24
CA ASN A 339 -8.63 -16.25 2.09
C ASN A 339 -7.31 -16.77 1.49
N GLY A 340 -6.35 -15.87 1.23
CA GLY A 340 -5.05 -16.23 0.65
C GLY A 340 -5.06 -16.50 -0.86
N THR A 341 -6.15 -16.21 -1.57
CA THR A 341 -6.21 -16.34 -3.04
C THR A 341 -5.87 -15.00 -3.69
N PRO A 342 -4.83 -14.92 -4.54
CA PRO A 342 -4.47 -13.71 -5.27
C PRO A 342 -5.55 -13.23 -6.24
N TYR A 343 -5.77 -11.92 -6.24
CA TYR A 343 -6.55 -11.16 -7.20
C TYR A 343 -5.61 -10.30 -8.03
N MET A 344 -5.64 -10.52 -9.35
CA MET A 344 -4.79 -9.77 -10.28
C MET A 344 -5.41 -8.41 -10.60
N VAL A 345 -4.58 -7.37 -10.57
CA VAL A 345 -4.87 -6.07 -11.16
C VAL A 345 -4.39 -6.09 -12.62
N GLY A 346 -5.13 -5.42 -13.52
CA GLY A 346 -4.79 -5.42 -14.95
C GLY A 346 -3.51 -4.64 -15.30
N ALA A 347 -2.95 -3.90 -14.35
CA ALA A 347 -1.77 -3.05 -14.46
C ALA A 347 -1.25 -2.66 -13.06
N THR A 348 -0.04 -2.12 -13.00
CA THR A 348 0.54 -1.61 -11.74
C THR A 348 -0.23 -0.38 -11.29
N SER A 349 -0.78 -0.45 -10.09
CA SER A 349 -1.47 0.66 -9.44
C SER A 349 -0.72 1.12 -8.22
N SER A 350 -0.77 2.42 -7.96
CA SER A 350 -0.26 3.00 -6.72
C SER A 350 -1.35 3.16 -5.66
N THR A 351 -2.59 2.76 -5.93
CA THR A 351 -3.70 3.02 -5.02
C THR A 351 -4.61 1.80 -4.90
N PHE A 352 -4.56 1.17 -3.73
CA PHE A 352 -5.50 0.12 -3.34
C PHE A 352 -6.78 0.78 -2.83
N ARG A 353 -7.91 0.38 -3.41
CA ARG A 353 -9.24 0.93 -3.10
C ARG A 353 -10.14 -0.14 -2.51
N VAL A 354 -10.80 0.24 -1.43
CA VAL A 354 -11.94 -0.46 -0.87
C VAL A 354 -13.20 0.35 -1.14
N GLY A 355 -14.19 -0.24 -1.80
CA GLY A 355 -15.49 0.39 -2.05
C GLY A 355 -16.57 -0.31 -1.26
N TRP A 356 -17.54 0.45 -0.73
CA TRP A 356 -18.72 -0.15 -0.13
C TRP A 356 -19.88 0.82 -0.12
N GLY A 357 -21.08 0.29 0.04
CA GLY A 357 -22.27 1.08 0.10
C GLY A 357 -23.48 0.21 0.33
N GLU A 358 -24.61 0.86 0.52
CA GLU A 358 -25.88 0.20 0.70
C GLU A 358 -27.00 1.08 0.15
N SER A 359 -28.09 0.43 -0.23
CA SER A 359 -29.30 1.10 -0.66
C SER A 359 -30.36 0.80 0.37
N GLY A 360 -31.14 1.79 0.79
CA GLY A 360 -32.16 1.54 1.78
C GLY A 360 -32.70 2.80 2.45
N GLY A 361 -33.54 2.58 3.46
CA GLY A 361 -34.16 3.63 4.27
C GLY A 361 -34.16 3.32 5.76
N GLN A 362 -33.29 2.42 6.20
CA GLN A 362 -33.11 2.07 7.63
C GLN A 362 -31.82 2.70 8.14
N GLU A 363 -31.40 2.36 9.36
CA GLU A 363 -30.09 2.69 9.91
C GLU A 363 -29.16 1.51 9.65
N GLU A 364 -28.62 1.42 8.44
CA GLU A 364 -27.79 0.32 7.95
C GLU A 364 -26.38 0.85 7.62
N GLY A 365 -25.43 -0.06 7.43
CA GLY A 365 -24.04 0.34 7.36
C GLY A 365 -23.04 -0.79 7.45
N TRP A 366 -21.81 -0.45 7.04
CA TRP A 366 -20.71 -1.39 6.92
C TRP A 366 -19.46 -0.89 7.62
N TYR A 367 -18.76 -1.85 8.22
CA TYR A 367 -17.31 -1.81 8.37
C TYR A 367 -16.74 -2.68 7.25
N PRO A 368 -16.26 -2.09 6.14
CA PRO A 368 -15.77 -2.84 5.00
C PRO A 368 -14.62 -3.76 5.41
N TRP A 369 -13.84 -3.38 6.43
CA TRP A 369 -12.99 -4.29 7.19
C TRP A 369 -13.03 -4.01 8.70
N TRP A 370 -13.22 -5.08 9.46
CA TRP A 370 -13.25 -5.11 10.92
C TRP A 370 -11.96 -5.70 11.50
N SER A 371 -11.42 -6.74 10.86
CA SER A 371 -10.15 -7.40 11.22
C SER A 371 -9.52 -8.10 10.02
N GLY A 372 -8.23 -8.45 10.14
CA GLY A 372 -7.45 -9.14 9.11
C GLY A 372 -6.41 -8.22 8.45
N SER A 373 -5.76 -8.76 7.43
CA SER A 373 -4.68 -8.10 6.70
C SER A 373 -4.92 -8.11 5.19
N VAL A 374 -4.37 -7.10 4.52
CA VAL A 374 -4.27 -7.04 3.07
C VAL A 374 -2.80 -7.23 2.71
N TYR A 375 -2.55 -8.07 1.72
CA TYR A 375 -1.21 -8.30 1.17
C TYR A 375 -1.18 -7.82 -0.27
N LEU A 376 -0.17 -7.03 -0.62
CA LEU A 376 0.05 -6.49 -1.97
C LEU A 376 1.38 -6.99 -2.51
N ARG A 377 1.45 -7.23 -3.82
CA ARG A 377 2.69 -7.57 -4.53
C ARG A 377 2.77 -6.84 -5.85
#